data_AF-A0A9P3UWF1-F1
#
_entry.id   AF-A0A9P3UWF1-F1
#
_cell.length_a   1.000
_cell.length_b   1.000
_cell.length_c   1.000
_cell.angle_alpha   90.00
_cell.angle_beta   90.00
_cell.angle_gamma   90.00
#
_symmetry.space_group_name_H-M   'P 1'
#
loop_
_entity.id
_entity.type
_entity.pdbx_description
1 polymer ?
#
loop_
_entity_poly.entity_id
_entity_poly.type
_entity_poly.pdbx_seq_one_letter_code
_entity_poly.pdbx_strand_id
1 'polypeptide(L)' 'MLKRVEIVVEDSLLQQVIGKYHLADAREAVFLALKALLDEADEPEHEPQDEEYDEFSDLSAWRRDPIATPAS' A
#
# COMPACT_ATOMS: atom_id res chain seq x y z
N MET A 1 17.59 -5.67 16.13
CA MET A 1 19.02 -5.41 15.87
C MET A 1 19.24 -5.47 14.37
N LEU A 2 19.92 -4.48 13.76
CA LEU A 2 20.21 -4.49 12.33
C LEU A 2 21.56 -5.17 12.09
N LYS A 3 21.60 -6.09 11.13
CA LYS A 3 22.83 -6.76 10.69
C LYS A 3 23.05 -6.45 9.21
N ARG A 4 24.29 -6.13 8.83
CA ARG A 4 24.68 -5.98 7.43
C ARG A 4 24.88 -7.37 6.82
N VAL A 5 24.24 -7.63 5.69
CA VAL A 5 24.35 -8.86 4.91
C VAL A 5 24.67 -8.46 3.47
N GLU A 6 25.56 -9.19 2.82
CA GLU A 6 25.90 -9.02 1.40
C GLU A 6 25.27 -10.18 0.62
N ILE A 7 24.47 -9.85 -0.39
CA ILE A 7 23.79 -10.80 -1.26
C ILE A 7 23.92 -10.35 -2.71
N VAL A 8 23.94 -11.30 -3.64
CA VAL A 8 23.90 -11.02 -5.08
C VAL A 8 22.47 -11.20 -5.56
N VAL A 9 21.94 -10.18 -6.23
CA VAL A 9 20.57 -10.15 -6.74
C VAL A 9 20.60 -9.72 -8.20
N GLU A 10 19.64 -10.20 -8.97
CA GLU A 10 19.46 -9.81 -10.36
C GLU A 10 18.95 -8.36 -10.44
N ASP A 11 19.69 -7.49 -11.12
CA ASP A 11 19.43 -6.05 -11.12
C ASP A 11 18.11 -5.69 -11.81
N SER A 12 17.74 -6.38 -12.90
CA SER A 12 16.50 -6.03 -13.60
C SER A 12 15.26 -6.34 -12.76
N LEU A 13 15.26 -7.42 -11.97
CA LEU A 13 14.22 -7.73 -10.99
C LEU A 13 14.14 -6.64 -9.92
N LEU A 14 15.30 -6.21 -9.41
CA LEU A 14 15.36 -5.15 -8.42
C LEU A 14 14.77 -3.84 -8.95
N GLN A 15 15.16 -3.43 -10.16
CA GLN A 15 14.63 -2.21 -10.81
C GLN A 15 13.12 -2.32 -11.07
N GLN A 16 12.62 -3.49 -11.43
CA GLN A 16 11.19 -3.72 -11.61
C GLN A 16 10.42 -3.53 -10.31
N VAL A 17 10.92 -4.06 -9.18
CA VAL A 17 10.28 -3.89 -7.86
C VAL A 17 10.34 -2.42 -7.43
N ILE A 18 11.50 -1.77 -7.55
CA ILE A 18 11.66 -0.35 -7.25
C ILE A 18 10.67 0.49 -8.05
N GLY A 19 10.57 0.25 -9.37
CA GLY A 19 9.65 0.96 -10.25
C GLY A 19 8.17 0.68 -9.93
N LYS A 20 7.81 -0.59 -9.68
CA LYS A 20 6.42 -1.00 -9.41
C LYS A 20 5.89 -0.43 -8.10
N TYR A 21 6.73 -0.35 -7.07
CA TYR A 21 6.33 0.09 -5.73
C TYR A 21 6.86 1.49 -5.39
N HIS A 22 7.43 2.22 -6.36
CA HIS A 22 7.98 3.57 -6.20
C HIS A 22 8.97 3.71 -5.03
N LEU A 23 9.87 2.73 -4.88
CA LEU A 23 10.82 2.68 -3.77
C LEU A 23 12.04 3.56 -4.04
N ALA A 24 12.75 3.95 -2.97
CA ALA A 24 13.92 4.79 -3.10
C ALA A 24 15.18 4.00 -3.49
N ASP A 25 15.32 2.76 -3.00
CA ASP A 25 16.53 1.98 -3.19
C ASP A 25 16.34 0.45 -3.14
N ALA A 26 17.46 -0.25 -3.37
CA ALA A 26 17.56 -1.72 -3.32
C ALA A 26 17.21 -2.30 -1.94
N ARG A 27 17.54 -1.58 -0.87
CA ARG A 27 17.35 -2.04 0.50
C ARG A 27 15.86 -2.06 0.82
N GLU A 28 15.12 -1.04 0.42
CA GLU A 28 13.67 -0.98 0.54
C GLU A 28 12.99 -2.07 -0.29
N ALA A 29 13.46 -2.29 -1.52
CA ALA A 29 12.93 -3.37 -2.37
C ALA A 29 13.10 -4.75 -1.72
N VAL A 30 14.29 -5.06 -1.19
CA VAL A 30 14.55 -6.33 -0.50
C VAL A 30 13.75 -6.42 0.80
N PHE A 31 13.66 -5.34 1.57
CA PHE A 31 12.87 -5.33 2.80
C PHE A 31 11.39 -5.58 2.53
N LEU A 32 10.82 -4.90 1.53
CA LEU A 32 9.42 -5.07 1.13
C LEU A 32 9.16 -6.50 0.64
N ALA A 33 10.04 -7.06 -0.20
CA ALA A 33 9.90 -8.43 -0.69
C ALA A 33 9.94 -9.45 0.46
N LEU A 34 10.87 -9.31 1.40
CA LEU A 34 10.95 -10.18 2.57
C LEU A 34 9.72 -10.05 3.46
N LYS A 35 9.21 -8.83 3.64
CA LYS A 35 8.00 -8.59 4.43
C LYS A 35 6.78 -9.24 3.79
N ALA A 36 6.58 -9.07 2.47
CA ALA A 36 5.46 -9.66 1.76
C ALA A 36 5.44 -11.19 1.87
N LEU A 37 6.60 -11.85 1.84
CA LEU A 37 6.71 -13.30 2.04
C LEU A 37 6.32 -13.75 3.46
N LEU A 38 6.50 -12.90 4.47
CA LEU A 38 6.09 -13.19 5.84
C LEU A 38 4.60 -12.91 6.04
N ASP A 39 4.11 -11.79 5.50
CA ASP A 39 2.69 -11.43 5.57
C ASP A 39 1.83 -12.51 4.85
N GLU A 40 2.28 -13.05 3.71
CA GLU A 40 1.61 -14.18 3.02
C GLU A 40 1.62 -15.48 3.85
N ALA A 41 2.65 -15.70 4.67
CA ALA A 41 2.74 -16.87 5.54
C ALA A 41 1.85 -16.77 6.80
N ASP A 42 1.52 -15.54 7.20
CA ASP A 42 0.72 -15.23 8.38
C ASP A 42 -0.76 -14.95 8.05
N GLU A 43 -1.16 -14.90 6.77
CA GLU A 43 -2.56 -14.75 6.38
C GLU A 43 -3.34 -16.08 6.56
N PRO A 44 -4.29 -16.19 7.52
CA PRO A 44 -5.33 -17.19 7.42
C PRO A 44 -6.19 -16.85 6.20
N GLU A 45 -6.41 -17.83 5.33
CA GLU A 45 -7.23 -17.77 4.12
C GLU A 45 -8.35 -16.72 4.17
N HIS A 46 -8.16 -15.59 3.48
CA HIS A 46 -9.18 -14.65 2.99
C HIS A 46 -10.46 -14.52 3.86
N GLU A 47 -10.46 -13.60 4.82
CA GLU A 47 -11.71 -12.85 5.06
C GLU A 47 -11.74 -11.70 4.05
N PRO A 48 -12.83 -11.52 3.28
CA PRO A 48 -12.95 -10.39 2.38
C PRO A 48 -12.84 -9.14 3.25
N GLN A 49 -11.83 -8.31 2.96
CA GLN A 49 -11.72 -6.99 3.55
C GLN A 49 -13.03 -6.27 3.23
N ASP A 50 -13.89 -6.16 4.23
CA ASP A 50 -15.00 -5.21 4.22
C ASP A 50 -14.39 -3.91 3.73
N GLU A 51 -14.89 -3.43 2.59
CA GLU A 51 -14.44 -2.22 1.92
C GLU A 51 -14.44 -1.08 2.96
N GLU A 52 -13.27 -0.84 3.57
CA GLU A 52 -13.10 0.26 4.51
C GLU A 52 -13.37 1.53 3.72
N TYR A 53 -14.55 2.10 3.95
CA TYR A 53 -15.01 3.31 3.32
C TYR A 53 -14.02 4.43 3.67
N ASP A 54 -13.09 4.72 2.76
CA ASP A 54 -12.11 5.77 2.93
C ASP A 54 -12.76 7.13 2.69
N GLU A 55 -13.19 7.77 3.77
CA GLU A 55 -13.83 9.10 3.80
C GLU A 55 -12.94 10.23 3.21
N PHE A 56 -11.67 9.94 2.90
CA PHE A 56 -10.76 10.88 2.21
C PHE A 56 -10.81 10.77 0.68
N SER A 57 -11.33 9.68 0.12
CA SER A 57 -11.43 9.46 -1.32
C SER A 57 -12.72 10.02 -1.94
N ASP A 58 -13.74 10.31 -1.13
CA ASP A 58 -14.99 10.86 -1.61
C ASP A 58 -15.01 12.40 -1.59
N LEU A 59 -14.73 13.01 -2.76
CA LEU A 59 -14.85 14.46 -2.97
C LEU A 59 -16.26 15.01 -2.69
N SER A 60 -17.28 14.15 -2.59
CA SER A 60 -18.62 14.55 -2.18
C SER A 60 -18.69 15.03 -0.73
N ALA A 61 -17.82 14.53 0.17
CA ALA A 61 -17.78 14.94 1.57
C ALA A 61 -17.41 16.43 1.77
N TRP A 62 -16.82 17.07 0.75
CA TRP A 62 -16.43 18.48 0.76
C TRP A 62 -17.42 19.38 0.00
N ARG A 63 -18.39 18.80 -0.70
CA ARG A 63 -19.51 19.56 -1.27
C ARG A 63 -20.50 19.84 -0.15
N ARG A 64 -20.43 21.06 0.39
CA ARG A 64 -21.56 21.65 1.10
C ARG A 64 -22.73 21.74 0.14
N ASP A 65 -23.65 20.80 0.20
CA ASP A 65 -24.97 20.99 -0.39
C ASP A 65 -25.62 22.21 0.31
N PRO A 66 -25.97 23.27 -0.42
CA PRO A 66 -26.84 24.29 0.14
C PRO A 66 -28.19 23.63 0.35
N ILE A 67 -28.51 23.34 1.62
CA ILE A 67 -29.82 22.88 2.06
C ILE A 67 -30.88 23.73 1.34
N ALA A 68 -31.60 23.08 0.44
CA ALA A 68 -32.70 23.68 -0.29
C ALA A 68 -33.75 24.17 0.72
N THR A 69 -34.05 25.46 0.64
CA THR A 69 -35.07 26.18 1.39
C THR A 69 -36.42 25.47 1.30
N PRO A 70 -37.13 25.18 2.40
CA PRO A 70 -38.55 24.88 2.31
C PRO A 70 -39.31 26.18 2.02
N ALA A 71 -39.99 26.19 0.87
CA ALA A 71 -40.91 27.24 0.48
C ALA A 71 -42.10 27.31 1.46
N SER A 72 -42.52 28.53 1.81
CA SER A 72 -43.87 28.84 2.30
C SER A 72 -44.27 30.22 1.82
#